data_AF-A6DUJ7-F1
#
_entry.id   AF-A6DUJ7-F1
#
_cell.length_a   1.000
_cell.length_b   1.000
_cell.length_c   1.000
_cell.angle_alpha   90.00
_cell.angle_beta   90.00
_cell.angle_gamma   90.00
#
_symmetry.space_group_name_H-M   'P 1'
#
loop_
_entity.id
_entity.type
_entity.pdbx_description
1 polymer ?
#
loop_
_entity_poly.entity_id
_entity_poly.type
_entity_poly.pdbx_seq_one_letter_code
_entity_poly.pdbx_strand_id
1 'polypeptide(L)' 'MIRTQVYITKEEKESLESLAQSTGKSQSELIRNAIDTFIENNNTKNKKASLLNAFGMWKTNDHDFQQTRESMDR' A
#
# COMPACT_ATOMS: atom_id res chain seq x y z
N MET A 1 16.11 3.82 -10.36
CA MET A 1 15.91 4.22 -8.95
C MET A 1 16.47 5.62 -8.76
N ILE A 2 15.83 6.43 -7.92
CA ILE A 2 16.32 7.75 -7.53
C ILE A 2 17.13 7.59 -6.24
N ARG A 3 18.32 8.20 -6.16
CA ARG A 3 19.17 8.13 -4.97
C ARG A 3 18.59 9.06 -3.90
N THR A 4 18.23 8.49 -2.76
CA THR A 4 17.72 9.23 -1.60
C THR A 4 18.58 8.93 -0.38
N GLN A 5 18.91 9.96 0.39
CA GLN A 5 19.55 9.81 1.70
C GLN A 5 18.48 9.81 2.79
N VAL A 6 18.61 8.91 3.76
CA VAL A 6 17.71 8.78 4.90
C VAL A 6 18.56 8.75 6.16
N TYR A 7 18.15 9.51 7.17
CA TYR A 7 18.76 9.47 8.49
C TYR A 7 18.16 8.32 9.29
N ILE A 8 19.03 7.51 9.88
CA ILE A 8 18.69 6.40 10.76
C ILE A 8 19.57 6.46 12.00
N THR A 9 19.14 5.82 13.08
CA THR A 9 19.94 5.71 14.29
C THR A 9 21.12 4.76 14.08
N LYS A 10 22.09 4.82 14.99
CA LYS A 10 23.22 3.88 15.00
C LYS A 10 22.74 2.43 15.16
N GLU A 11 21.77 2.21 16.04
CA GLU A 11 21.19 0.89 16.33
C GLU A 11 20.45 0.31 15.10
N GLU A 12 19.70 1.14 14.37
CA GLU A 12 19.05 0.76 13.12
C GLU A 12 20.07 0.37 12.05
N LYS A 13 21.18 1.12 11.95
CA LYS A 13 22.27 0.81 11.02
C LYS A 13 22.91 -0.55 11.33
N GLU A 14 23.26 -0.79 12.60
CA GLU A 14 23.85 -2.06 13.05
C GLU A 14 22.90 -3.24 12.79
N SER A 15 21.61 -3.05 13.06
CA SER A 15 20.58 -4.05 12.77
C SER A 15 20.45 -4.34 11.27
N LEU A 16 20.52 -3.31 10.44
CA LEU A 16 20.47 -3.44 8.98
C LEU A 16 21.69 -4.17 8.41
N GLU A 17 22.88 -3.91 8.97
CA GLU A 17 24.12 -4.61 8.62
C GLU A 17 24.05 -6.10 8.96
N SER A 18 23.55 -6.43 10.15
CA SER A 18 23.34 -7.82 10.59
C SER A 18 22.32 -8.55 9.70
N LEU A 19 21.21 -7.88 9.35
CA LEU A 19 20.21 -8.42 8.42
C LEU A 19 20.78 -8.63 7.02
N ALA A 20 21.60 -7.70 6.52
CA ALA A 20 22.25 -7.84 5.21
C ALA A 20 23.16 -9.07 5.17
N GLN A 21 23.97 -9.27 6.22
CA GLN A 21 24.86 -10.43 6.33
C GLN A 21 24.09 -11.75 6.41
N SER A 22 23.06 -11.82 7.24
CA SER A 22 22.27 -13.05 7.45
C SER A 22 21.39 -13.42 6.25
N THR A 23 20.90 -12.43 5.49
CA THR A 23 20.00 -12.67 4.34
C THR A 23 20.74 -12.74 3.01
N GLY A 24 22.01 -12.33 2.95
CA GLY A 24 22.77 -12.18 1.70
C GLY A 24 22.29 -11.02 0.82
N LYS A 25 21.38 -10.17 1.32
CA LYS A 25 20.84 -9.02 0.58
C LYS A 25 21.64 -7.75 0.86
N SER A 26 21.60 -6.82 -0.08
CA SER A 26 22.17 -5.48 0.16
C SER A 26 21.31 -4.67 1.13
N GLN A 27 21.92 -3.76 1.89
CA GLN A 27 21.20 -2.84 2.78
C GLN A 27 20.13 -2.03 2.02
N SER A 28 20.46 -1.55 0.81
CA SER A 28 19.51 -0.82 -0.03
C SER A 28 18.33 -1.67 -0.45
N GLU A 29 18.51 -2.97 -0.66
CA GLU A 29 17.40 -3.88 -0.98
C GLU A 29 16.49 -4.12 0.22
N LEU A 30 17.07 -4.29 1.41
CA LEU A 30 16.31 -4.42 2.66
C LEU A 30 15.47 -3.16 2.94
N ILE A 31 16.07 -1.98 2.82
CA ILE A 31 15.36 -0.70 3.00
C ILE A 31 14.20 -0.60 2.01
N ARG A 32 14.41 -0.94 0.74
CA ARG A 32 13.35 -0.90 -0.28
C ARG A 32 12.23 -1.88 0.03
N ASN A 33 12.55 -3.13 0.33
CA ASN A 33 11.55 -4.13 0.68
C ASN A 33 10.72 -3.69 1.90
N ALA A 34 11.34 -3.06 2.90
CA ALA A 34 10.64 -2.51 4.05
C ALA A 34 9.70 -1.36 3.66
N ILE A 35 10.14 -0.43 2.79
CA ILE A 35 9.31 0.65 2.27
C ILE A 35 8.13 0.10 1.46
N ASP A 36 8.38 -0.83 0.54
CA ASP A 36 7.35 -1.44 -0.30
C ASP A 36 6.30 -2.14 0.56
N THR A 37 6.74 -2.97 1.52
CA THR A 37 5.85 -3.65 2.48
C THR A 37 5.05 -2.66 3.30
N PHE A 38 5.66 -1.55 3.74
CA PHE A 38 4.97 -0.50 4.48
C PHE A 38 3.89 0.18 3.62
N ILE A 39 4.19 0.52 2.37
CA ILE A 39 3.24 1.14 1.45
C ILE A 39 2.08 0.20 1.16
N GLU A 40 2.33 -1.07 0.86
CA GLU A 40 1.29 -2.08 0.59
C GLU A 40 0.35 -2.24 1.79
N ASN A 41 0.91 -2.34 3.00
CA ASN A 41 0.14 -2.46 4.24
C ASN A 41 -0.72 -1.23 4.54
N ASN A 42 -0.30 -0.03 4.13
CA ASN A 42 -1.08 1.19 4.31
C ASN A 42 -2.11 1.39 3.18
N ASN A 43 -1.77 1.04 1.95
CA ASN A 43 -2.70 1.09 0.82
C ASN A 43 -3.88 0.13 1.01
N THR A 44 -3.64 -1.08 1.54
CA THR A 44 -4.71 -2.04 1.86
C THR A 44 -5.65 -1.53 2.95
N LYS A 45 -5.12 -0.86 3.99
CA LYS A 45 -5.95 -0.18 5.00
C LYS A 45 -6.81 0.93 4.38
N ASN A 46 -6.23 1.75 3.51
CA ASN A 46 -6.96 2.81 2.81
C ASN A 46 -8.04 2.22 1.89
N LYS A 47 -7.74 1.17 1.14
CA LYS A 47 -8.72 0.50 0.27
C LYS A 47 -9.90 -0.06 1.08
N LYS A 48 -9.64 -0.68 2.23
CA LYS A 48 -10.71 -1.17 3.12
C LYS A 48 -11.55 -0.02 3.68
N ALA A 49 -10.93 1.07 4.11
CA ALA A 49 -11.63 2.25 4.60
C ALA A 49 -12.48 2.90 3.48
N SER A 50 -11.94 3.03 2.26
CA SER A 50 -12.68 3.51 1.09
C SER A 50 -13.87 2.62 0.74
N LEU A 51 -13.71 1.29 0.78
CA LEU A 51 -14.82 0.35 0.54
C LEU A 51 -15.91 0.46 1.61
N LEU A 52 -15.53 0.60 2.89
CA LEU A 52 -16.48 0.80 3.98
C LEU A 52 -17.19 2.16 3.87
N ASN A 53 -16.49 3.22 3.46
CA ASN A 53 -17.12 4.52 3.21
C ASN A 53 -18.06 4.50 2.00
N ALA A 54 -17.76 3.69 0.98
CA ALA A 54 -18.66 3.47 -0.15
C ALA A 54 -19.85 2.57 0.20
N PHE A 55 -19.78 1.81 1.29
CA PHE A 55 -20.84 0.92 1.72
C PHE A 55 -22.08 1.73 2.12
N GLY A 56 -23.19 1.50 1.42
CA GLY A 56 -24.46 2.20 1.66
C GLY A 56 -24.61 3.52 0.91
N MET A 57 -23.62 3.96 0.12
CA MET A 57 -23.76 5.14 -0.75
C MET A 57 -24.93 5.01 -1.74
N TRP A 58 -25.21 3.79 -2.19
CA TRP A 58 -26.32 3.45 -3.07
C TRP A 58 -27.70 3.52 -2.41
N LYS A 59 -27.78 3.59 -1.07
CA LYS A 59 -29.05 3.62 -0.33
C LYS A 59 -29.68 5.02 -0.30
N THR A 60 -28.87 6.05 -0.48
CA THR A 60 -29.28 7.46 -0.39
C THR A 60 -29.60 8.13 -1.73
N ASN A 61 -29.38 7.43 -2.85
CA ASN A 61 -29.64 7.95 -4.18
C ASN A 61 -30.75 7.15 -4.86
N ASP A 62 -31.62 7.88 -5.55
CA ASP A 62 -32.74 7.35 -6.33
C ASP A 62 -32.22 6.81 -7.69
N HIS A 63 -31.38 5.78 -7.63
CA HIS A 63 -30.73 5.22 -8.81
C HIS A 63 -31.70 4.34 -9.61
N ASP A 64 -31.89 4.68 -10.89
CA ASP A 64 -32.58 3.80 -11.84
C ASP A 64 -31.62 2.69 -12.31
N PHE A 65 -31.69 1.56 -11.61
CA PHE A 65 -30.89 0.38 -11.91
C PHE A 65 -31.30 -0.29 -13.23
N GLN A 66 -32.52 -0.06 -13.74
CA GLN A 66 -32.96 -0.59 -15.04
C GLN A 66 -32.23 0.11 -16.18
N GLN A 67 -32.23 1.44 -16.21
CA GLN A 67 -31.49 2.21 -17.22
C GLN A 67 -29.99 1.87 -17.23
N THR A 68 -29.40 1.69 -16.05
CA THR A 68 -27.98 1.35 -15.93
C THR A 68 -27.71 -0.02 -16.56
N ARG A 69 -28.58 -1.01 -16.31
CA ARG A 69 -28.44 -2.36 -16.86
C ARG A 69 -28.55 -2.37 -18.38
N GLU A 70 -29.55 -1.69 -18.93
CA GLU A 70 -29.79 -1.61 -20.38
C GLU A 70 -28.63 -0.96 -21.14
N SER A 71 -27.91 -0.03 -20.51
CA SER A 71 -26.74 0.62 -21.13
C SER A 71 -25.50 -0.26 -21.24
N MET A 72 -25.40 -1.31 -20.42
CA MET A 72 -24.23 -2.21 -20.36
C MET A 72 -24.42 -3.52 -21.14
N ASP A 73 -25.63 -3.81 -21.61
CA ASP A 73 -25.95 -4.98 -22.45
C ASP A 73 -25.73 -4.71 -23.97
N ARG A 74 -24.96 -3.66 -24.31
CA ARG A 74 -24.61 -3.27 -25.70
C ARG A 74 -23.30 -3.86 -26.18
#